data_AF-U4VAU3-F1
#
_entry.id   AF-U4VAU3-F1
#
_cell.length_a   1.000
_cell.length_b   1.000
_cell.length_c   1.000
_cell.angle_alpha   90.00
_cell.angle_beta   90.00
_cell.angle_gamma   90.00
#
_symmetry.space_group_name_H-M   'P 1'
#
loop_
_entity.id
_entity.type
_entity.pdbx_description
1 polymer ?
#
loop_
_entity_poly.entity_id
_entity_poly.type
_entity_poly.pdbx_seq_one_letter_code
_entity_poly.pdbx_strand_id
1 'polypeptide(L)'
;MRFPFPRSLPSWLLTILISGLLITQIATLWIVSQDRKEANYALELFRLSERATSLVKLLNTTPVSDWNSLASRLASSGQGLTITLQPDVPTVLASEEDLAELEDVLVARLARYGVIDARIRRDKLAHGPHATVVPTADSGDIGDVEKQINDLAATANLGASLTTSLQFGDGRWINFTTRITPADPIITTETIPLFALVALSVVLVAIWATRRLTAPYRVLEHAVHRIGGDLKSSPLPEDGSREYKAAARAVNTMQSKLLDYVAEREQLAAALAHDLRTPLTRIRLRLALVEDEALAKSLAKDLSDIEAISRSVIDFATSELANEEKEKVDLWSLLLSIADNYPDATLDERNSDMLAVSYGVQHVRVS
;
A
#
# COMPACT_ATOMS: atom_id res chain seq x y z
N MET A 1 21.43 7.18 0.18
CA MET A 1 20.45 6.09 0.31
C MET A 1 19.40 6.24 -0.78
N ARG A 2 19.34 5.33 -1.75
CA ARG A 2 18.28 5.30 -2.77
C ARG A 2 17.07 4.61 -2.13
N PHE A 3 16.03 5.37 -1.80
CA PHE A 3 14.77 4.79 -1.34
C PHE A 3 14.22 3.86 -2.44
N PRO A 4 13.64 2.70 -2.07
CA PRO A 4 13.06 1.75 -3.01
C PRO A 4 11.68 2.25 -3.46
N PHE A 5 11.61 3.44 -4.06
CA PHE A 5 10.35 3.89 -4.65
C PHE A 5 10.09 3.10 -5.92
N PRO A 6 8.92 2.46 -6.02
CA PRO A 6 8.67 1.55 -7.11
C PRO A 6 8.30 2.37 -8.36
N ARG A 7 8.83 1.96 -9.53
CA ARG A 7 8.84 2.77 -10.76
C ARG A 7 7.50 2.81 -11.49
N SER A 8 6.50 2.03 -11.07
CA SER A 8 5.18 2.00 -11.72
C SER A 8 4.11 2.68 -10.86
N LEU A 9 3.23 3.46 -11.49
CA LEU A 9 2.07 4.09 -10.83
C LEU A 9 1.28 3.11 -9.93
N PRO A 10 0.98 1.87 -10.38
CA PRO A 10 0.34 0.84 -9.55
C PRO A 10 1.05 0.55 -8.24
N SER A 11 2.37 0.40 -8.31
CA SER A 11 3.19 0.06 -7.16
C SER A 11 3.30 1.20 -6.16
N TRP A 12 3.35 2.45 -6.65
CA TRP A 12 3.38 3.64 -5.81
C TRP A 12 2.06 3.84 -5.07
N LEU A 13 0.92 3.71 -5.77
CA LEU A 13 -0.41 3.73 -5.16
C LEU A 13 -0.58 2.64 -4.09
N LEU A 14 -0.11 1.42 -4.37
CA LEU A 14 -0.14 0.32 -3.42
C LEU A 14 0.68 0.63 -2.17
N THR A 15 1.88 1.19 -2.32
CA THR A 15 2.71 1.57 -1.17
C THR A 15 2.08 2.65 -0.33
N ILE A 16 1.46 3.67 -0.93
CA ILE A 16 0.74 4.73 -0.20
C ILE A 16 -0.44 4.15 0.54
N LEU A 17 -1.24 3.30 -0.12
CA LEU A 17 -2.43 2.74 0.49
C LEU A 17 -2.09 1.82 1.66
N ILE A 18 -1.11 0.92 1.49
CA ILE A 18 -0.64 0.05 2.59
C ILE A 18 -0.03 0.88 3.72
N SER A 19 0.82 1.87 3.40
CA SER A 19 1.45 2.70 4.42
C SER A 19 0.42 3.51 5.21
N GLY A 20 -0.56 4.14 4.54
CA GLY A 20 -1.62 4.88 5.20
C GLY A 20 -2.48 4.00 6.11
N LEU A 21 -2.79 2.78 5.65
CA LEU A 21 -3.58 1.85 6.45
C LEU A 21 -2.80 1.30 7.66
N LEU A 22 -1.51 1.00 7.49
CA LEU A 22 -0.64 0.62 8.61
C LEU A 22 -0.49 1.74 9.64
N ILE A 23 -0.29 2.98 9.19
CA ILE A 23 -0.23 4.15 10.08
C ILE A 23 -1.54 4.27 10.87
N THR A 24 -2.68 4.10 10.20
CA THR A 24 -4.01 4.17 10.85
C THR A 24 -4.19 3.06 11.89
N GLN A 25 -3.77 1.83 11.58
CA GLN A 25 -3.83 0.71 12.53
C GLN A 25 -2.94 0.95 13.76
N ILE A 26 -1.71 1.44 13.55
CA ILE A 26 -0.79 1.76 14.64
C ILE A 26 -1.36 2.91 15.49
N ALA A 27 -1.88 3.96 14.87
CA ALA A 27 -2.50 5.08 15.58
C ALA A 27 -3.71 4.64 16.40
N THR A 28 -4.57 3.78 15.82
CA THR A 28 -5.74 3.23 16.53
C THR A 28 -5.31 2.41 17.75
N LEU A 29 -4.33 1.52 17.59
CA LEU A 29 -3.82 0.70 18.69
C LEU A 29 -3.16 1.58 19.77
N TRP A 30 -2.47 2.63 19.36
CA TRP A 30 -1.85 3.60 20.28
C TRP A 30 -2.90 4.37 21.08
N ILE A 31 -3.97 4.87 20.45
CA ILE A 31 -5.07 5.56 21.12
C ILE A 31 -5.74 4.64 22.15
N VAL A 32 -6.15 3.43 21.74
CA VAL A 32 -6.81 2.49 22.66
C VAL A 32 -5.89 2.09 23.83
N SER A 33 -4.58 2.01 23.58
CA SER A 33 -3.58 1.73 24.62
C SER A 33 -3.46 2.86 25.63
N GLN A 34 -3.53 4.10 25.17
CA GLN A 34 -3.49 5.28 26.04
C GLN A 34 -4.77 5.40 26.87
N ASP A 35 -5.94 5.30 26.23
CA ASP A 35 -7.25 5.40 26.91
C ASP A 35 -7.41 4.33 28.00
N ARG A 36 -6.94 3.10 27.77
CA ARG A 36 -6.97 2.03 28.80
C ARG A 36 -6.04 2.33 29.98
N LYS A 37 -4.90 2.98 29.77
CA LYS A 37 -3.99 3.31 30.88
C LYS A 37 -4.65 4.34 31.81
N GLU A 38 -5.24 5.38 31.23
CA GLU A 38 -5.93 6.44 31.98
C GLU A 38 -7.16 5.89 32.73
N ALA A 39 -7.98 5.07 32.06
CA ALA A 39 -9.15 4.46 32.69
C ALA A 39 -8.78 3.52 33.86
N ASN A 40 -7.73 2.70 33.72
CA ASN A 40 -7.28 1.82 34.80
C ASN A 40 -6.67 2.62 35.95
N TYR A 41 -5.94 3.69 35.65
CA TYR A 41 -5.36 4.53 36.69
C TYR A 41 -6.44 5.22 37.55
N ALA A 42 -7.49 5.76 36.93
CA ALA A 42 -8.63 6.30 37.67
C ALA A 42 -9.31 5.25 38.58
N LEU A 43 -9.41 4.01 38.11
CA LEU A 43 -9.95 2.89 38.90
C LEU A 43 -9.03 2.52 40.09
N GLU A 44 -7.71 2.61 39.91
CA GLU A 44 -6.73 2.39 40.98
C GLU A 44 -6.87 3.42 42.11
N LEU A 45 -6.93 4.72 41.76
CA LEU A 45 -7.12 5.80 42.72
C LEU A 45 -8.47 5.65 43.45
N PHE A 46 -9.53 5.30 42.72
CA PHE A 46 -10.84 5.04 43.31
C PHE A 46 -10.81 3.86 44.32
N ARG A 47 -10.19 2.74 43.95
CA ARG A 47 -10.04 1.57 44.83
C ARG A 47 -9.25 1.89 46.10
N LEU A 48 -8.17 2.67 45.97
CA LEU A 48 -7.39 3.14 47.12
C LEU A 48 -8.27 3.99 48.03
N SER A 49 -9.02 4.94 47.47
CA SER A 49 -9.93 5.82 48.23
C SER A 49 -11.01 5.05 49.00
N GLU A 50 -11.66 4.09 48.35
CA GLU A 50 -12.68 3.23 48.97
C GLU A 50 -12.09 2.36 50.08
N ARG A 51 -10.88 1.82 49.86
CA ARG A 51 -10.18 1.02 50.87
C ARG A 51 -9.77 1.86 52.07
N ALA A 52 -9.17 3.04 51.85
CA ALA A 52 -8.83 4.00 52.90
C ALA A 52 -10.07 4.33 53.75
N THR A 53 -11.18 4.64 53.08
CA THR A 53 -12.46 4.97 53.74
C THR A 53 -12.98 3.79 54.56
N SER A 54 -12.93 2.58 54.02
CA SER A 54 -13.40 1.37 54.71
C SER A 54 -12.55 1.04 55.95
N LEU A 55 -11.22 1.14 55.84
CA LEU A 55 -10.30 0.90 56.95
C LEU A 55 -10.48 1.93 58.07
N VAL A 56 -10.56 3.21 57.72
CA VAL A 56 -10.75 4.29 58.69
C VAL A 56 -12.11 4.18 59.39
N LYS A 57 -13.18 3.86 58.66
CA LYS A 57 -14.51 3.62 59.27
C LYS A 57 -14.47 2.46 60.25
N LEU A 58 -13.86 1.34 59.87
CA LEU A 58 -13.76 0.14 60.69
C LEU A 58 -12.98 0.40 61.99
N LEU A 59 -11.89 1.16 61.91
CA LEU A 59 -11.08 1.51 63.08
C LEU A 59 -11.75 2.55 63.97
N ASN A 60 -12.45 3.52 63.39
CA ASN A 60 -13.24 4.48 64.15
C ASN A 60 -14.40 3.81 64.93
N THR A 61 -14.94 2.70 64.43
CA THR A 61 -15.95 1.90 65.17
C THR A 61 -15.36 0.92 66.18
N THR A 62 -14.04 0.75 66.22
CA THR A 62 -13.37 -0.22 67.10
C THR A 62 -12.66 0.50 68.24
N PRO A 63 -12.77 0.02 69.49
CA PRO A 63 -11.94 0.50 70.60
C PRO A 63 -10.44 0.50 70.26
N VAL A 64 -9.75 1.55 70.68
CA VAL A 64 -8.34 1.81 70.37
C VAL A 64 -7.38 0.73 70.92
N SER A 65 -7.79 -0.04 71.94
CA SER A 65 -7.06 -1.20 72.48
C SER A 65 -6.95 -2.34 71.47
N ASP A 66 -7.92 -2.48 70.57
CA ASP A 66 -8.08 -3.66 69.72
C ASP A 66 -7.51 -3.42 68.32
N TRP A 67 -7.10 -2.18 68.02
CA TRP A 67 -6.54 -1.77 66.74
C TRP A 67 -5.37 -2.63 66.30
N ASN A 68 -4.44 -2.95 67.19
CA ASN A 68 -3.28 -3.80 66.87
C ASN A 68 -3.71 -5.24 66.54
N SER A 69 -4.76 -5.75 67.22
CA SER A 69 -5.30 -7.08 66.97
C SER A 69 -6.06 -7.17 65.64
N LEU A 70 -6.76 -6.10 65.27
CA LEU A 70 -7.40 -5.97 63.95
C LEU A 70 -6.36 -5.82 62.84
N ALA A 71 -5.32 -5.01 63.06
CA ALA A 71 -4.23 -4.83 62.12
C ALA A 71 -3.52 -6.17 61.84
N SER A 72 -3.20 -6.96 62.87
CA SER A 72 -2.59 -8.28 62.67
C SER A 72 -3.48 -9.27 61.90
N ARG A 73 -4.81 -9.23 62.11
CA ARG A 73 -5.77 -10.09 61.40
C ARG A 73 -5.92 -9.68 59.93
N LEU A 74 -5.93 -8.37 59.66
CA LEU A 74 -5.97 -7.85 58.29
C LEU A 74 -4.64 -8.09 57.56
N ALA A 75 -3.50 -7.95 58.25
CA ALA A 75 -2.18 -8.24 57.70
C ALA A 75 -2.02 -9.70 57.25
N SER A 76 -2.57 -10.66 58.01
CA SER A 76 -2.53 -12.09 57.62
C SER A 76 -3.31 -12.42 56.34
N SER A 77 -4.20 -11.54 55.88
CA SER A 77 -4.95 -11.71 54.62
C SER A 77 -4.18 -11.24 53.37
N GLY A 78 -2.87 -10.96 53.51
CA GLY A 78 -2.04 -10.40 52.42
C GLY A 78 -2.24 -8.90 52.20
N GLN A 79 -3.12 -8.29 52.99
CA GLN A 79 -3.44 -6.87 53.03
C GLN A 79 -2.59 -6.23 54.13
N GLY A 80 -1.30 -6.01 53.87
CA GLY A 80 -0.39 -5.39 54.84
C GLY A 80 -0.99 -4.11 55.42
N LEU A 81 -1.36 -4.16 56.71
CA LEU A 81 -1.90 -3.06 57.50
C LEU A 81 -1.07 -3.01 58.78
N THR A 82 -0.41 -1.89 59.02
CA THR A 82 0.38 -1.64 60.23
C THR A 82 -0.09 -0.36 60.88
N ILE A 83 0.01 -0.32 62.21
CA ILE A 83 -0.29 0.87 62.99
C ILE A 83 0.97 1.21 63.76
N THR A 84 1.55 2.37 63.45
CA THR A 84 2.85 2.81 63.94
C THR A 84 2.78 4.26 64.41
N LEU A 85 3.82 4.75 65.07
CA LEU A 85 3.95 6.16 65.43
C LEU A 85 4.63 7.01 64.35
N GLN A 86 5.06 6.37 63.25
CA GLN A 86 5.75 7.00 62.14
C GLN A 86 5.15 6.53 60.82
N PRO A 87 5.05 7.40 59.80
CA PRO A 87 4.54 7.01 58.49
C PRO A 87 5.56 6.13 57.75
N ASP A 88 5.07 5.12 57.05
CA ASP A 88 5.86 4.36 56.07
C ASP A 88 6.20 5.21 54.82
N VAL A 89 5.44 6.28 54.60
CA VAL A 89 5.71 7.33 53.62
C VAL A 89 6.25 8.59 54.33
N PRO A 90 7.59 8.77 54.41
CA PRO A 90 8.19 9.86 55.18
C PRO A 90 8.06 11.23 54.50
N THR A 91 7.88 11.26 53.18
CA THR A 91 7.78 12.49 52.37
C THR A 91 6.41 13.13 52.50
N VAL A 92 6.39 14.45 52.71
CA VAL A 92 5.15 15.25 52.87
C VAL A 92 4.51 15.62 51.53
N LEU A 93 5.29 15.63 50.44
CA LEU A 93 4.81 15.92 49.10
C LEU A 93 4.85 14.63 48.27
N ALA A 94 3.72 14.28 47.65
CA ALA A 94 3.66 13.20 46.67
C ALA A 94 4.55 13.52 45.46
N SER A 95 5.13 12.48 44.86
CA SER A 95 5.99 12.61 43.67
C SER A 95 5.21 12.75 42.35
N GLU A 96 3.90 12.48 42.37
CA GLU A 96 2.99 12.52 41.22
C GLU A 96 1.84 13.49 41.55
N GLU A 97 1.42 14.33 40.60
CA GLU A 97 0.37 15.36 40.79
C GLU A 97 -0.97 14.71 41.18
N ASP A 98 -1.36 13.66 40.49
CA ASP A 98 -2.59 12.90 40.76
C ASP A 98 -2.63 12.28 42.17
N LEU A 99 -1.46 11.91 42.73
CA LEU A 99 -1.35 11.38 44.09
C LEU A 99 -1.50 12.49 45.13
N ALA A 100 -0.97 13.68 44.86
CA ALA A 100 -1.16 14.84 45.73
C ALA A 100 -2.63 15.26 45.78
N GLU A 101 -3.32 15.28 44.63
CA GLU A 101 -4.77 15.52 44.61
C GLU A 101 -5.54 14.47 45.42
N LEU A 102 -5.14 13.21 45.33
CA LEU A 102 -5.78 12.14 46.10
C LEU A 102 -5.53 12.28 47.61
N GLU A 103 -4.33 12.69 48.03
CA GLU A 103 -4.01 13.00 49.43
C GLU A 103 -4.98 14.06 49.98
N ASP A 104 -5.15 15.17 49.27
CA ASP A 104 -6.08 16.24 49.65
C ASP A 104 -7.53 15.75 49.74
N VAL A 105 -7.97 14.96 48.75
CA VAL A 105 -9.31 14.35 48.75
C VAL A 105 -9.50 13.43 49.94
N LEU A 106 -8.49 12.62 50.30
CA LEU A 106 -8.55 11.72 51.45
C LEU A 106 -8.61 12.49 52.77
N VAL A 107 -7.77 13.51 52.96
CA VAL A 107 -7.79 14.36 54.16
C VAL A 107 -9.17 15.01 54.31
N ALA A 108 -9.68 15.65 53.25
CA ALA A 108 -10.99 16.30 53.28
C ALA A 108 -12.13 15.32 53.58
N ARG A 109 -12.12 14.12 52.98
CA ARG A 109 -13.18 13.11 53.15
C ARG A 109 -13.11 12.41 54.50
N LEU A 110 -11.91 12.20 55.05
CA LEU A 110 -11.67 11.40 56.24
C LEU A 110 -11.46 12.23 57.51
N ALA A 111 -11.37 13.57 57.41
CA ALA A 111 -11.30 14.48 58.55
C ALA A 111 -12.40 14.24 59.59
N ARG A 112 -13.62 13.90 59.15
CA ARG A 112 -14.75 13.56 60.04
C ARG A 112 -14.54 12.32 60.91
N TYR A 113 -13.55 11.49 60.57
CA TYR A 113 -13.16 10.29 61.31
C TYR A 113 -11.83 10.48 62.06
N GLY A 114 -11.34 11.73 62.17
CA GLY A 114 -10.14 12.06 62.94
C GLY A 114 -8.83 11.96 62.18
N VAL A 115 -8.87 11.80 60.85
CA VAL A 115 -7.66 11.83 60.00
C VAL A 115 -7.23 13.28 59.75
N ILE A 116 -5.96 13.59 59.96
CA ILE A 116 -5.41 14.95 59.83
C ILE A 116 -4.35 15.10 58.74
N ASP A 117 -3.74 13.99 58.31
CA ASP A 117 -2.73 13.96 57.25
C ASP A 117 -2.88 12.64 56.46
N ALA A 118 -2.60 12.68 55.15
CA ALA A 118 -2.60 11.54 54.27
C ALA A 118 -1.39 11.62 53.33
N ARG A 119 -0.65 10.53 53.21
CA ARG A 119 0.55 10.44 52.37
C ARG A 119 0.52 9.18 51.54
N ILE A 120 0.80 9.29 50.26
CA ILE A 120 0.74 8.20 49.29
C ILE A 120 2.03 8.18 48.48
N ARG A 121 2.63 6.99 48.35
CA ARG A 121 3.79 6.78 47.50
C ARG A 121 3.59 5.56 46.62
N ARG A 122 3.97 5.69 45.34
CA ARG A 122 4.10 4.56 44.43
C ARG A 122 5.46 3.89 44.61
N ASP A 123 5.43 2.65 45.06
CA ASP A 123 6.60 1.79 45.22
C ASP A 123 6.74 0.87 44.01
N LYS A 124 7.88 0.94 43.32
CA LYS A 124 8.27 -0.02 42.28
C LYS A 124 8.87 -1.24 42.98
N LEU A 125 8.17 -2.39 42.90
CA LEU A 125 8.46 -3.64 43.62
C LEU A 125 8.42 -3.53 45.15
N ALA A 126 7.43 -4.17 45.77
CA ALA A 126 7.56 -4.68 47.12
C ALA A 126 8.01 -6.15 47.04
N HIS A 127 9.32 -6.41 47.16
CA HIS A 127 9.79 -7.70 47.69
C HIS A 127 9.45 -7.74 49.19
N GLY A 128 8.16 -7.89 49.51
CA GLY A 128 7.73 -8.26 50.85
C GLY A 128 7.99 -9.75 51.06
N PRO A 129 8.64 -10.18 52.15
CA PRO A 129 8.67 -11.59 52.50
C PRO A 129 7.23 -12.03 52.78
N HIS A 130 6.83 -13.20 52.26
CA HIS A 130 5.50 -13.80 52.40
C HIS A 130 4.43 -13.32 51.39
N ALA A 131 4.60 -13.74 50.14
CA ALA A 131 3.48 -14.18 49.32
C ALA A 131 3.92 -15.41 48.52
N THR A 132 4.29 -16.48 49.21
CA THR A 132 4.26 -17.81 48.61
C THR A 132 2.80 -18.08 48.29
N VAL A 133 2.43 -17.89 47.03
CA VAL A 133 1.23 -18.51 46.47
C VAL A 133 1.40 -20.00 46.75
N VAL A 134 0.68 -20.51 47.74
CA VAL A 134 0.59 -21.96 47.96
C VAL A 134 -0.12 -22.46 46.71
N PRO A 135 0.54 -23.27 45.85
CA PRO A 135 -0.18 -23.93 44.77
C PRO A 135 -1.25 -24.77 45.46
N THR A 136 -2.53 -24.45 45.22
CA THR A 136 -3.61 -25.34 45.61
C THR A 136 -3.37 -26.65 44.87
N ALA A 137 -2.85 -27.61 45.61
CA ALA A 137 -2.62 -28.96 45.15
C ALA A 137 -3.97 -29.63 44.98
N ASP A 138 -4.54 -29.54 43.78
CA ASP A 138 -5.26 -30.65 43.13
C ASP A 138 -5.40 -30.36 41.63
N SER A 139 -4.43 -30.83 40.84
CA SER A 139 -4.37 -30.61 39.40
C SER A 139 -5.23 -31.62 38.66
N GLY A 140 -6.54 -31.39 38.67
CA GLY A 140 -7.51 -32.14 37.87
C GLY A 140 -8.74 -31.29 37.59
N ASP A 141 -8.64 -30.40 36.61
CA ASP A 141 -9.71 -29.53 36.09
C ASP A 141 -9.92 -28.18 36.82
N ILE A 142 -8.89 -27.34 36.80
CA ILE A 142 -8.98 -25.92 37.19
C ILE A 142 -9.79 -25.19 36.12
N GLY A 143 -10.98 -24.68 36.47
CA GLY A 143 -11.83 -23.92 35.54
C GLY A 143 -11.20 -22.57 35.12
N ASP A 144 -11.68 -22.02 33.99
CA ASP A 144 -11.11 -20.81 33.37
C ASP A 144 -11.02 -19.60 34.34
N VAL A 145 -12.01 -19.45 35.22
CA VAL A 145 -12.06 -18.35 36.20
C VAL A 145 -10.97 -18.49 37.26
N GLU A 146 -10.72 -19.70 37.74
CA GLU A 146 -9.68 -19.94 38.75
C GLU A 146 -8.28 -19.72 38.16
N LYS A 147 -8.08 -20.10 36.90
CA LYS A 147 -6.87 -19.79 36.14
C LYS A 147 -6.66 -18.28 36.02
N GLN A 148 -7.70 -17.53 35.64
CA GLN A 148 -7.62 -16.06 35.55
C GLN A 148 -7.30 -15.41 36.91
N ILE A 149 -7.90 -15.87 38.00
CA ILE A 149 -7.63 -15.36 39.35
C ILE A 149 -6.17 -15.63 39.75
N ASN A 150 -5.66 -16.83 39.47
CA ASN A 150 -4.29 -17.21 39.77
C ASN A 150 -3.27 -16.43 38.94
N ASP A 151 -3.52 -16.25 37.63
CA ASP A 151 -2.68 -15.43 36.74
C ASP A 151 -2.70 -13.95 37.16
N LEU A 152 -3.87 -13.43 37.55
CA LEU A 152 -4.02 -12.07 38.07
C LEU A 152 -3.29 -11.89 39.41
N ALA A 153 -3.35 -12.87 40.31
CA ALA A 153 -2.61 -12.84 41.56
C ALA A 153 -1.11 -12.88 41.31
N ALA A 154 -0.64 -13.73 40.39
CA ALA A 154 0.77 -13.82 40.01
C ALA A 154 1.29 -12.52 39.39
N THR A 155 0.53 -11.90 38.49
CA THR A 155 0.89 -10.62 37.84
C THR A 155 0.78 -9.43 38.79
N ALA A 156 -0.24 -9.39 39.66
CA ALA A 156 -0.36 -8.36 40.70
C ALA A 156 0.77 -8.44 41.74
N ASN A 157 1.36 -9.62 41.97
CA ASN A 157 2.55 -9.78 42.82
C ASN A 157 3.83 -9.23 42.17
N LEU A 158 3.85 -9.09 40.85
CA LEU A 158 4.96 -8.51 40.08
C LEU A 158 4.76 -7.00 39.82
N GLY A 159 3.57 -6.47 40.13
CA GLY A 159 3.17 -5.10 39.89
C GLY A 159 3.76 -4.09 40.89
N ALA A 160 3.59 -2.81 40.60
CA ALA A 160 3.86 -1.73 41.55
C ALA A 160 2.83 -1.76 42.69
N SER A 161 3.13 -1.08 43.80
CA SER A 161 2.19 -0.93 44.91
C SER A 161 2.07 0.52 45.34
N LEU A 162 0.90 0.90 45.83
CA LEU A 162 0.66 2.20 46.48
C LEU A 162 0.71 1.97 47.99
N THR A 163 1.69 2.59 48.64
CA THR A 163 1.78 2.62 50.09
C THR A 163 1.12 3.91 50.55
N THR A 164 0.15 3.79 51.47
CA THR A 164 -0.61 4.92 51.99
C THR A 164 -0.46 4.97 53.50
N SER A 165 -0.09 6.14 54.02
CA SER A 165 0.06 6.46 55.43
C SER A 165 -0.98 7.51 55.81
N LEU A 166 -1.88 7.20 56.74
CA LEU A 166 -2.90 8.13 57.25
C LEU A 166 -2.61 8.46 58.71
N GLN A 167 -2.56 9.75 59.06
CA GLN A 167 -2.35 10.19 60.45
C GLN A 167 -3.68 10.49 61.14
N PHE A 168 -3.85 9.97 62.35
CA PHE A 168 -4.96 10.31 63.22
C PHE A 168 -4.58 11.44 64.19
N GLY A 169 -5.57 12.17 64.69
CA GLY A 169 -5.37 13.27 65.65
C GLY A 169 -4.67 12.86 66.95
N ASP A 170 -4.59 11.56 67.26
CA ASP A 170 -3.86 11.02 68.39
C ASP A 170 -2.36 10.76 68.10
N GLY A 171 -1.90 11.11 66.90
CA GLY A 171 -0.51 10.98 66.46
C GLY A 171 -0.14 9.62 65.88
N ARG A 172 -1.08 8.65 65.84
CA ARG A 172 -0.82 7.35 65.22
C ARG A 172 -0.97 7.40 63.71
N TRP A 173 -0.17 6.58 63.06
CA TRP A 173 -0.18 6.37 61.62
C TRP A 173 -0.74 5.00 61.29
N ILE A 174 -1.61 4.97 60.30
CA ILE A 174 -2.11 3.75 59.69
C ILE A 174 -1.45 3.63 58.34
N ASN A 175 -0.66 2.58 58.17
CA ASN A 175 -0.02 2.30 56.91
C ASN A 175 -0.64 1.07 56.28
N PHE A 176 -1.04 1.20 55.03
CA PHE A 176 -1.49 0.06 54.25
C PHE A 176 -0.95 0.12 52.83
N THR A 177 -0.74 -1.06 52.26
CA THR A 177 -0.27 -1.18 50.88
C THR A 177 -1.38 -1.76 50.01
N THR A 178 -1.66 -1.08 48.90
CA THR A 178 -2.57 -1.55 47.85
C THR A 178 -1.76 -1.95 46.63
N ARG A 179 -1.89 -3.20 46.21
CA ARG A 179 -1.19 -3.69 45.02
C ARG A 179 -1.87 -3.12 43.78
N ILE A 180 -1.06 -2.63 42.85
CA ILE A 180 -1.52 -2.19 41.55
C ILE A 180 -1.56 -3.42 40.66
N THR A 181 -2.76 -3.81 40.24
CA THR A 181 -2.91 -4.81 39.19
C THR A 181 -2.49 -4.15 37.88
N PRO A 182 -1.41 -4.59 37.22
CA PRO A 182 -1.03 -4.00 35.95
C PRO A 182 -2.19 -4.18 34.96
N ALA A 183 -2.56 -3.11 34.26
CA ALA A 183 -3.50 -3.21 33.15
C ALA A 183 -2.95 -4.21 32.13
N ASP A 184 -3.74 -5.23 31.77
CA ASP A 184 -3.31 -6.19 30.76
C ASP A 184 -2.91 -5.44 29.47
N PRO A 185 -1.65 -5.58 29.01
CA PRO A 185 -1.22 -4.92 27.79
C PRO A 185 -2.13 -5.35 26.64
N ILE A 186 -2.53 -4.42 25.78
CA ILE A 186 -3.39 -4.75 24.62
C ILE A 186 -2.71 -5.77 23.72
N ILE A 187 -1.38 -5.73 23.64
CA ILE A 187 -0.56 -6.70 22.93
C ILE A 187 -0.10 -7.76 23.93
N THR A 188 -0.89 -8.82 24.05
CA THR A 188 -0.52 -10.09 24.70
C THR A 188 -0.15 -11.12 23.65
N THR A 189 0.60 -12.16 24.04
CA THR A 189 0.91 -13.30 23.16
C THR A 189 -0.34 -13.89 22.50
N GLU A 190 -1.48 -13.85 23.20
CA GLU A 190 -2.78 -14.36 22.72
C GLU A 190 -3.45 -13.44 21.69
N THR A 191 -3.24 -12.13 21.77
CA THR A 191 -3.88 -11.15 20.87
C THR A 191 -3.02 -10.79 19.66
N ILE A 192 -1.70 -10.98 19.72
CA ILE A 192 -0.77 -10.85 18.58
C ILE A 192 -1.27 -11.55 17.31
N PRO A 193 -1.71 -12.83 17.32
CA PRO A 193 -2.19 -13.49 16.11
C PRO A 193 -3.44 -12.82 15.53
N LEU A 194 -4.34 -12.31 16.37
CA LEU A 194 -5.54 -11.60 15.92
C LEU A 194 -5.16 -10.27 15.23
N PHE A 195 -4.29 -9.46 15.85
CA PHE A 195 -3.82 -8.22 15.24
C PHE A 195 -3.03 -8.46 13.94
N ALA A 196 -2.20 -9.51 13.91
CA ALA A 196 -1.50 -9.93 12.71
C ALA A 196 -2.47 -10.35 11.59
N LEU A 197 -3.55 -11.07 11.93
CA LEU A 197 -4.60 -11.44 10.98
C LEU A 197 -5.33 -10.22 10.43
N VAL A 198 -5.69 -9.24 11.27
CA VAL A 198 -6.31 -7.99 10.82
C VAL A 198 -5.35 -7.23 9.89
N ALA A 199 -4.09 -7.04 10.27
CA ALA A 199 -3.10 -6.37 9.44
C ALA A 199 -2.86 -7.11 8.11
N LEU A 200 -2.79 -8.44 8.13
CA LEU A 200 -2.65 -9.25 6.93
C LEU A 200 -3.86 -9.12 6.00
N SER A 201 -5.08 -9.16 6.56
CA SER A 201 -6.32 -9.02 5.80
C SER A 201 -6.38 -7.69 5.05
N VAL A 202 -5.98 -6.61 5.72
CA VAL A 202 -5.85 -5.27 5.14
C VAL A 202 -4.89 -5.26 3.96
N VAL A 203 -3.70 -5.85 4.12
CA VAL A 203 -2.69 -5.90 3.05
C VAL A 203 -3.19 -6.72 1.87
N LEU A 204 -3.84 -7.86 2.12
CA LEU A 204 -4.42 -8.69 1.06
C LEU A 204 -5.52 -7.96 0.28
N VAL A 205 -6.41 -7.25 0.98
CA VAL A 205 -7.46 -6.42 0.36
C VAL A 205 -6.85 -5.29 -0.47
N ALA A 206 -5.80 -4.62 0.04
CA ALA A 206 -5.08 -3.57 -0.67
C ALA A 206 -4.44 -4.08 -1.97
N ILE A 207 -3.77 -5.24 -1.92
CA ILE A 207 -3.15 -5.88 -3.08
C ILE A 207 -4.23 -6.29 -4.09
N TRP A 208 -5.31 -6.92 -3.63
CA TRP A 208 -6.42 -7.34 -4.49
C TRP A 208 -7.08 -6.15 -5.20
N ALA A 209 -7.40 -5.08 -4.45
CA ALA A 209 -8.01 -3.87 -4.99
C ALA A 209 -7.11 -3.21 -6.04
N THR A 210 -5.82 -3.05 -5.75
CA THR A 210 -4.87 -2.45 -6.69
C THR A 210 -4.73 -3.29 -7.96
N ARG A 211 -4.61 -4.62 -7.84
CA ARG A 211 -4.54 -5.52 -9.00
C ARG A 211 -5.80 -5.43 -9.86
N ARG A 212 -6.98 -5.35 -9.23
CA ARG A 212 -8.26 -5.21 -9.93
C ARG A 212 -8.37 -3.85 -10.66
N LEU A 213 -7.90 -2.78 -10.05
CA LEU A 213 -7.89 -1.43 -10.63
C LEU A 213 -6.90 -1.28 -11.80
N THR A 214 -5.78 -2.00 -11.75
CA THR A 214 -4.66 -1.82 -12.70
C THR A 214 -4.64 -2.82 -13.85
N ALA A 215 -5.26 -3.99 -13.70
CA ALA A 215 -5.44 -4.95 -14.78
C ALA A 215 -6.02 -4.37 -16.10
N PRO A 216 -7.10 -3.56 -16.11
CA PRO A 216 -7.67 -3.05 -17.35
C PRO A 216 -6.75 -2.12 -18.14
N TYR A 217 -5.81 -1.43 -17.48
CA TYR A 217 -4.85 -0.55 -18.16
C TYR A 217 -3.87 -1.33 -19.04
N ARG A 218 -3.45 -2.51 -18.59
CA ARG A 218 -2.58 -3.40 -19.40
C ARG A 218 -3.30 -3.89 -20.66
N VAL A 219 -4.61 -4.12 -20.56
CA VAL A 219 -5.43 -4.51 -21.72
C VAL A 219 -5.51 -3.37 -22.74
N LEU A 220 -5.69 -2.13 -22.28
CA LEU A 220 -5.67 -0.95 -23.15
C LEU A 220 -4.31 -0.76 -23.82
N GLU A 221 -3.21 -0.85 -23.07
CA GLU A 221 -1.84 -0.75 -23.60
C GLU A 221 -1.58 -1.79 -24.69
N HIS A 222 -1.91 -3.07 -24.44
CA HIS A 222 -1.76 -4.13 -25.42
C HIS A 222 -2.64 -3.92 -26.66
N ALA A 223 -3.86 -3.40 -26.49
CA ALA A 223 -4.74 -3.13 -27.62
C ALA A 223 -4.23 -1.98 -28.50
N VAL A 224 -3.73 -0.89 -27.91
CA VAL A 224 -3.13 0.22 -28.67
C VAL A 224 -1.91 -0.27 -29.46
N HIS A 225 -1.04 -1.08 -28.85
CA HIS A 225 0.07 -1.69 -29.57
C HIS A 225 -0.37 -2.63 -30.69
N ARG A 226 -1.45 -3.39 -30.48
CA ARG A 226 -2.03 -4.26 -31.52
C ARG A 226 -2.59 -3.45 -32.69
N ILE A 227 -3.34 -2.37 -32.41
CA ILE A 227 -3.87 -1.46 -33.44
C ILE A 227 -2.74 -0.85 -34.28
N GLY A 228 -1.62 -0.50 -33.64
CA GLY A 228 -0.44 0.02 -34.34
C GLY A 228 0.25 -1.00 -35.27
N GLY A 229 0.10 -2.31 -35.01
CA GLY A 229 0.64 -3.37 -35.86
C GLY A 229 -0.35 -3.92 -36.89
N ASP A 230 -1.63 -3.98 -36.53
CA ASP A 230 -2.74 -4.44 -37.35
C ASP A 230 -3.99 -3.59 -37.04
N LEU A 231 -4.29 -2.67 -37.94
CA LEU A 231 -5.42 -1.75 -37.83
C LEU A 231 -6.78 -2.46 -37.95
N LYS A 232 -6.82 -3.64 -38.60
CA LYS A 232 -8.02 -4.47 -38.77
C LYS A 232 -8.22 -5.46 -37.61
N SER A 233 -7.40 -5.39 -36.57
CA SER A 233 -7.53 -6.24 -35.39
C SER A 233 -8.87 -6.04 -34.66
N SER A 234 -9.31 -7.06 -33.92
CA SER A 234 -10.60 -7.03 -33.20
C SER A 234 -10.67 -5.83 -32.22
N PRO A 235 -11.81 -5.12 -32.18
CA PRO A 235 -12.02 -3.99 -31.26
C PRO A 235 -11.98 -4.44 -29.80
N LEU A 236 -11.74 -3.48 -28.90
CA LEU A 236 -11.75 -3.69 -27.46
C LEU A 236 -13.17 -4.00 -26.97
N PRO A 237 -13.34 -4.97 -26.05
CA PRO A 237 -14.62 -5.21 -25.41
C PRO A 237 -15.01 -4.01 -24.53
N GLU A 238 -16.27 -3.59 -24.60
CA GLU A 238 -16.82 -2.51 -23.76
C GLU A 238 -17.47 -3.07 -22.47
N ASP A 239 -16.79 -3.98 -21.79
CA ASP A 239 -17.22 -4.60 -20.53
C ASP A 239 -16.38 -4.12 -19.33
N GLY A 240 -16.92 -4.15 -18.11
CA GLY A 240 -16.19 -3.72 -16.91
C GLY A 240 -16.57 -2.33 -16.35
N SER A 241 -15.61 -1.63 -15.73
CA SER A 241 -15.86 -0.37 -15.03
C SER A 241 -16.26 0.76 -15.97
N ARG A 242 -16.97 1.77 -15.46
CA ARG A 242 -17.42 2.93 -16.26
C ARG A 242 -16.26 3.62 -16.97
N GLU A 243 -15.15 3.76 -16.26
CA GLU A 243 -13.92 4.39 -16.72
C GLU A 243 -13.27 3.57 -17.85
N TYR A 244 -13.22 2.23 -17.70
CA TYR A 244 -12.70 1.36 -18.75
C TYR A 244 -13.58 1.37 -20.01
N LYS A 245 -14.91 1.29 -19.86
CA LYS A 245 -15.85 1.36 -20.99
C LYS A 245 -15.68 2.65 -21.79
N ALA A 246 -15.52 3.78 -21.10
CA ALA A 246 -15.29 5.07 -21.76
C ALA A 246 -13.98 5.09 -22.56
N ALA A 247 -12.89 4.55 -21.99
CA ALA A 247 -11.61 4.45 -22.67
C ALA A 247 -11.66 3.47 -23.87
N ALA A 248 -12.25 2.29 -23.68
CA ALA A 248 -12.42 1.29 -24.74
C ALA A 248 -13.21 1.85 -25.92
N ARG A 249 -14.32 2.55 -25.65
CA ARG A 249 -15.12 3.23 -26.68
C ARG A 249 -14.33 4.29 -27.43
N ALA A 250 -13.54 5.10 -26.73
CA ALA A 250 -12.70 6.12 -27.36
C ALA A 250 -11.65 5.50 -28.30
N VAL A 251 -10.99 4.42 -27.87
CA VAL A 251 -10.02 3.69 -28.69
C VAL A 251 -10.70 3.03 -29.90
N ASN A 252 -11.84 2.37 -29.71
CA ASN A 252 -12.61 1.78 -30.80
C ASN A 252 -13.06 2.84 -31.82
N THR A 253 -13.48 4.02 -31.34
CA THR A 253 -13.86 5.15 -32.20
C THR A 253 -12.66 5.65 -33.01
N MET A 254 -11.48 5.74 -32.39
CA MET A 254 -10.25 6.12 -33.09
C MET A 254 -9.87 5.09 -34.15
N GLN A 255 -9.96 3.80 -33.82
CA GLN A 255 -9.69 2.70 -34.75
C GLN A 255 -10.64 2.75 -35.96
N SER A 256 -11.95 2.94 -35.73
CA SER A 256 -12.93 3.09 -36.81
C SER A 256 -12.60 4.26 -37.74
N LYS A 257 -12.29 5.43 -37.17
CA LYS A 257 -11.94 6.62 -37.97
C LYS A 257 -10.68 6.40 -38.80
N LEU A 258 -9.69 5.70 -38.26
CA LEU A 258 -8.47 5.36 -39.01
C LEU A 258 -8.77 4.38 -40.14
N LEU A 259 -9.62 3.37 -39.92
CA LEU A 259 -10.07 2.46 -40.97
C LEU A 259 -10.82 3.20 -42.08
N ASP A 260 -11.74 4.10 -41.72
CA ASP A 260 -12.50 4.90 -42.69
C ASP A 260 -11.56 5.80 -43.51
N TYR A 261 -10.60 6.47 -42.85
CA TYR A 261 -9.60 7.31 -43.51
C TYR A 261 -8.71 6.54 -44.49
N VAL A 262 -8.30 5.32 -44.10
CA VAL A 262 -7.53 4.43 -44.96
C VAL A 262 -8.36 4.01 -46.18
N ALA A 263 -9.62 3.59 -45.98
CA ALA A 263 -10.51 3.18 -47.06
C ALA A 263 -10.83 4.33 -48.03
N GLU A 264 -11.00 5.56 -47.53
CA GLU A 264 -11.21 6.75 -48.37
C GLU A 264 -9.99 7.03 -49.27
N ARG A 265 -8.77 6.90 -48.72
CA ARG A 265 -7.52 7.06 -49.48
C ARG A 265 -7.36 5.98 -50.54
N GLU A 266 -7.73 4.72 -50.24
CA GLU A 266 -7.75 3.62 -51.21
C GLU A 266 -8.67 3.92 -52.39
N GLN A 267 -9.91 4.33 -52.10
CA GLN A 267 -10.91 4.62 -53.11
C GLN A 267 -10.49 5.80 -54.00
N LEU A 268 -9.89 6.84 -53.40
CA LEU A 268 -9.40 8.00 -54.12
C LEU A 268 -8.22 7.63 -55.04
N ALA A 269 -7.27 6.83 -54.57
CA ALA A 269 -6.14 6.37 -55.38
C ALA A 269 -6.62 5.53 -56.58
N ALA A 270 -7.58 4.63 -56.37
CA ALA A 270 -8.17 3.82 -57.42
C ALA A 270 -8.92 4.67 -58.48
N ALA A 271 -9.69 5.67 -58.03
CA ALA A 271 -10.40 6.60 -58.92
C ALA A 271 -9.42 7.43 -59.76
N LEU A 272 -8.40 8.02 -59.13
CA LEU A 272 -7.36 8.77 -59.84
C LEU A 272 -6.63 7.89 -60.87
N ALA A 273 -6.29 6.65 -60.53
CA ALA A 273 -5.65 5.72 -61.44
C ALA A 273 -6.52 5.42 -62.68
N HIS A 274 -7.82 5.23 -62.48
CA HIS A 274 -8.77 5.02 -63.56
C HIS A 274 -8.88 6.26 -64.46
N ASP A 275 -9.04 7.43 -63.86
CA ASP A 275 -9.26 8.70 -64.57
C ASP A 275 -8.03 9.15 -65.36
N LEU A 276 -6.81 8.80 -64.91
CA LEU A 276 -5.56 9.11 -65.63
C LEU A 276 -5.31 8.18 -66.83
N ARG A 277 -5.74 6.91 -66.76
CA ARG A 277 -5.55 5.94 -67.86
C ARG A 277 -6.24 6.38 -69.15
N THR A 278 -7.42 6.98 -69.05
CA THR A 278 -8.24 7.43 -70.19
C THR A 278 -7.58 8.53 -71.04
N PRO A 279 -7.15 9.69 -70.49
CA PRO A 279 -6.47 10.72 -71.26
C PRO A 279 -5.09 10.29 -71.74
N LEU A 280 -4.33 9.51 -70.96
CA LEU A 280 -3.02 8.99 -71.38
C LEU A 280 -3.14 8.09 -72.62
N THR A 281 -4.11 7.16 -72.62
CA THR A 281 -4.38 6.31 -73.78
C THR A 281 -4.78 7.13 -75.00
N ARG A 282 -5.58 8.19 -74.81
CA ARG A 282 -5.99 9.10 -75.89
C ARG A 282 -4.79 9.90 -76.45
N ILE A 283 -3.90 10.39 -75.60
CA ILE A 283 -2.68 11.08 -76.03
C ILE A 283 -1.80 10.13 -76.83
N ARG A 284 -1.62 8.89 -76.35
CA ARG A 284 -0.87 7.83 -77.05
C ARG A 284 -1.42 7.53 -78.45
N LEU A 285 -2.75 7.44 -78.59
CA LEU A 285 -3.41 7.22 -79.89
C LEU A 285 -3.24 8.42 -80.85
N ARG A 286 -3.27 9.65 -80.32
CA ARG A 286 -3.03 10.86 -81.15
C ARG A 286 -1.58 10.99 -81.59
N LEU A 287 -0.65 10.58 -80.72
CA LEU A 287 0.78 10.55 -81.01
C LEU A 287 1.11 9.60 -82.17
N ALA A 288 0.39 8.49 -82.29
CA ALA A 288 0.53 7.54 -83.39
C ALA A 288 0.07 8.10 -84.77
N LEU A 289 -0.57 9.27 -84.80
CA LEU A 289 -1.03 9.95 -86.03
C LEU A 289 -0.10 11.10 -86.47
N VAL A 290 1.00 11.34 -85.75
CA VAL A 290 1.96 12.39 -86.07
C VAL A 290 2.87 11.93 -87.21
N GLU A 291 2.96 12.71 -88.29
CA GLU A 291 3.73 12.36 -89.50
C GLU A 291 5.25 12.53 -89.33
N ASP A 292 5.70 13.43 -88.44
CA ASP A 292 7.11 13.60 -88.09
C ASP A 292 7.55 12.53 -87.09
N GLU A 293 8.27 11.53 -87.61
CA GLU A 293 8.69 10.36 -86.84
C GLU A 293 9.71 10.69 -85.74
N ALA A 294 10.55 11.72 -85.92
CA ALA A 294 11.50 12.13 -84.90
C ALA A 294 10.78 12.83 -83.72
N LEU A 295 9.83 13.71 -84.04
CA LEU A 295 9.00 14.40 -83.05
C LEU A 295 8.08 13.40 -82.31
N ALA A 296 7.44 12.47 -83.02
CA ALA A 296 6.58 11.45 -82.45
C ALA A 296 7.34 10.56 -81.46
N LYS A 297 8.57 10.16 -81.79
CA LYS A 297 9.41 9.33 -80.91
C LYS A 297 9.85 10.06 -79.64
N SER A 298 10.18 11.36 -79.73
CA SER A 298 10.49 12.19 -78.55
C SER A 298 9.29 12.33 -77.62
N LEU A 299 8.13 12.71 -78.17
CA LEU A 299 6.90 12.92 -77.40
C LEU A 299 6.34 11.60 -76.82
N ALA A 300 6.55 10.47 -77.50
CA ALA A 300 6.22 9.15 -76.96
C ALA A 300 7.09 8.79 -75.75
N LYS A 301 8.37 9.19 -75.76
CA LYS A 301 9.27 9.01 -74.62
C LYS A 301 8.82 9.85 -73.43
N ASP A 302 8.52 11.14 -73.64
CA ASP A 302 8.02 12.02 -72.57
C ASP A 302 6.70 11.50 -71.97
N LEU A 303 5.79 11.00 -72.81
CA LEU A 303 4.54 10.36 -72.35
C LEU A 303 4.82 9.11 -71.52
N SER A 304 5.78 8.27 -71.93
CA SER A 304 6.19 7.09 -71.18
C SER A 304 6.77 7.46 -69.81
N ASP A 305 7.56 8.54 -69.74
CA ASP A 305 8.14 9.02 -68.48
C ASP A 305 7.04 9.55 -67.54
N ILE A 306 6.04 10.27 -68.07
CA ILE A 306 4.87 10.71 -67.29
C ILE A 306 4.02 9.52 -66.83
N GLU A 307 3.80 8.52 -67.69
CA GLU A 307 3.12 7.27 -67.32
C GLU A 307 3.86 6.56 -66.17
N ALA A 308 5.19 6.49 -66.22
CA ALA A 308 6.01 5.87 -65.20
C ALA A 308 5.92 6.61 -63.85
N ILE A 309 6.06 7.95 -63.86
CA ILE A 309 5.94 8.77 -62.65
C ILE A 309 4.53 8.64 -62.06
N SER A 310 3.49 8.74 -62.89
CA SER A 310 2.11 8.65 -62.43
C SER A 310 1.81 7.28 -61.82
N ARG A 311 2.29 6.20 -62.42
CA ARG A 311 2.17 4.85 -61.85
C ARG A 311 2.89 4.74 -60.52
N SER A 312 4.11 5.26 -60.42
CA SER A 312 4.88 5.24 -59.17
C SER A 312 4.16 5.99 -58.03
N VAL A 313 3.53 7.14 -58.32
CA VAL A 313 2.77 7.90 -57.32
C VAL A 313 1.50 7.16 -56.89
N ILE A 314 0.78 6.53 -57.84
CA ILE A 314 -0.39 5.71 -57.54
C ILE A 314 0.01 4.49 -56.72
N ASP A 315 1.04 3.76 -57.18
CA ASP A 315 1.57 2.58 -56.52
C ASP A 315 2.00 2.91 -55.10
N PHE A 316 2.73 4.03 -54.88
CA PHE A 316 3.08 4.52 -53.55
C PHE A 316 1.86 4.89 -52.70
N ALA A 317 0.84 5.53 -53.29
CA ALA A 317 -0.39 5.83 -52.60
C ALA A 317 -1.16 4.55 -52.20
N THR A 318 -0.96 3.45 -52.90
CA THR A 318 -1.54 2.13 -52.61
C THR A 318 -0.60 1.16 -51.88
N SER A 319 0.71 1.44 -51.74
CA SER A 319 1.69 0.46 -51.26
C SER A 319 1.70 0.30 -49.75
N GLU A 320 1.31 1.32 -48.98
CA GLU A 320 1.08 1.19 -47.54
C GLU A 320 -0.11 0.27 -47.19
N LEU A 321 -0.84 -0.19 -48.22
CA LEU A 321 -2.16 -0.83 -48.11
C LEU A 321 -2.14 -2.29 -48.59
N ALA A 322 -1.07 -2.72 -49.25
CA ALA A 322 -0.85 -4.12 -49.55
C ALA A 322 -0.55 -4.86 -48.24
N ASN A 323 -1.59 -5.48 -47.68
CA ASN A 323 -1.46 -6.42 -46.57
C ASN A 323 -0.84 -7.73 -47.08
N GLU A 324 0.39 -7.64 -47.61
CA GLU A 324 1.20 -8.79 -47.91
C GLU A 324 1.58 -9.44 -46.58
N GLU A 325 1.32 -10.75 -46.50
CA GLU A 325 1.70 -11.53 -45.33
C GLU A 325 3.22 -11.43 -45.18
N LYS A 326 3.67 -10.97 -44.00
CA LYS A 326 5.11 -10.79 -43.75
C LYS A 326 5.80 -12.13 -43.81
N GLU A 327 6.41 -12.44 -44.95
CA GLU A 327 7.16 -13.67 -45.15
C GLU A 327 8.63 -13.49 -44.79
N LYS A 328 9.29 -14.55 -44.34
CA LYS A 328 10.74 -14.55 -44.15
C LYS A 328 11.39 -14.66 -45.52
N VAL A 329 11.99 -13.57 -45.99
CA VAL A 329 12.68 -13.53 -47.28
C VAL A 329 14.18 -13.65 -47.06
N ASP A 330 14.83 -14.50 -47.85
CA ASP A 330 16.29 -14.50 -47.98
C ASP A 330 16.73 -13.27 -48.77
N LEU A 331 17.26 -12.28 -48.06
CA LEU A 331 17.77 -11.03 -48.63
C LEU A 331 18.78 -11.29 -49.75
N TRP A 332 19.61 -12.33 -49.67
CA TRP A 332 20.62 -12.63 -50.67
C TRP A 332 20.00 -13.06 -52.00
N SER A 333 19.04 -14.00 -51.93
CA SER A 333 18.33 -14.49 -53.12
C SER A 333 17.50 -13.39 -53.78
N LEU A 334 16.92 -12.48 -53.00
CA LEU A 334 16.16 -11.35 -53.53
C LEU A 334 17.08 -10.35 -54.23
N LEU A 335 18.26 -10.08 -53.65
CA LEU A 335 19.26 -9.18 -54.23
C LEU A 335 19.82 -9.72 -55.55
N LEU A 336 20.13 -11.02 -55.60
CA LEU A 336 20.56 -11.69 -56.85
C LEU A 336 19.48 -11.58 -57.94
N SER A 337 18.23 -11.88 -57.59
CA SER A 337 17.11 -11.79 -58.54
C SER A 337 16.87 -10.37 -59.07
N ILE A 338 17.15 -9.34 -58.27
CA ILE A 338 17.07 -7.95 -58.73
C ILE A 338 18.28 -7.62 -59.61
N ALA A 339 19.48 -8.03 -59.21
CA ALA A 339 20.71 -7.77 -59.96
C ALA A 339 20.70 -8.42 -61.35
N ASP A 340 20.08 -9.60 -61.50
CA ASP A 340 19.88 -10.26 -62.81
C ASP A 340 19.12 -9.39 -63.82
N ASN A 341 18.27 -8.46 -63.37
CA ASN A 341 17.57 -7.52 -64.24
C ASN A 341 18.41 -6.30 -64.65
N TYR A 342 19.60 -6.12 -64.09
CA TYR A 342 20.51 -5.01 -64.36
C TYR A 342 21.89 -5.54 -64.75
N PRO A 343 22.15 -5.78 -66.05
CA PRO A 343 23.39 -6.41 -66.52
C PRO A 343 24.68 -5.61 -66.24
N ASP A 344 24.56 -4.33 -65.85
CA ASP A 344 25.68 -3.47 -65.46
C ASP A 344 25.97 -3.50 -63.94
N ALA A 345 25.15 -4.21 -63.15
CA ALA A 345 25.30 -4.32 -61.71
C ALA A 345 26.04 -5.63 -61.35
N THR A 346 27.21 -5.51 -60.72
CA THR A 346 27.94 -6.65 -60.16
C THR A 346 27.83 -6.64 -58.63
N LEU A 347 27.40 -7.76 -58.06
CA LEU A 347 27.41 -7.99 -56.61
C LEU A 347 28.76 -8.57 -56.21
N ASP A 348 29.53 -7.86 -55.38
CA ASP A 348 30.83 -8.32 -54.86
C ASP A 348 30.63 -9.06 -53.53
N GLU A 349 30.94 -10.36 -53.50
CA GLU A 349 30.88 -11.22 -52.31
C GLU A 349 32.04 -10.94 -51.33
N ARG A 350 32.24 -9.68 -50.94
CA ARG A 350 33.25 -9.32 -49.94
C ARG A 350 32.64 -9.11 -48.57
N ASN A 351 32.60 -10.23 -47.84
CA ASN A 351 32.58 -10.33 -46.39
C ASN A 351 31.21 -10.07 -45.73
N SER A 352 30.81 -11.05 -44.93
CA SER A 352 29.48 -11.28 -44.35
C SER A 352 28.92 -10.20 -43.40
N ASP A 353 29.46 -8.97 -43.37
CA ASP A 353 29.06 -7.93 -42.40
C ASP A 353 28.88 -6.50 -42.96
N MET A 354 29.07 -6.20 -44.26
CA MET A 354 28.80 -4.84 -44.76
C MET A 354 28.57 -4.74 -46.27
N LEU A 355 27.40 -4.22 -46.69
CA LEU A 355 27.04 -4.02 -48.10
C LEU A 355 27.71 -2.75 -48.67
N ALA A 356 28.42 -2.90 -49.80
CA ALA A 356 28.84 -1.79 -50.65
C ALA A 356 28.26 -1.99 -52.07
N VAL A 357 27.37 -1.10 -52.49
CA VAL A 357 26.85 -1.05 -53.86
C VAL A 357 27.77 -0.12 -54.67
N SER A 358 28.48 -0.65 -55.67
CA SER A 358 29.35 0.14 -56.55
C SER A 358 28.66 0.37 -57.90
N TYR A 359 28.34 1.62 -58.22
CA TYR A 359 27.86 2.02 -59.55
C TYR A 359 29.07 2.33 -60.44
N GLY A 360 29.24 1.54 -61.52
CA GLY A 360 30.25 1.79 -62.54
C GLY A 360 29.88 2.98 -63.43
N VAL A 361 30.14 4.21 -62.98
CA VAL A 361 30.13 5.38 -63.87
C VAL A 361 31.42 5.36 -64.69
N GLN A 362 31.33 4.96 -65.96
CA GLN A 362 32.36 5.25 -66.94
C GLN A 362 32.51 6.77 -67.07
N HIS A 363 33.61 7.31 -66.57
CA HIS A 363 34.06 8.66 -66.85
C HIS A 363 34.23 8.85 -68.37
N VAL A 364 33.26 9.51 -69.01
CA VAL A 364 33.50 10.16 -70.29
C VAL A 364 34.28 11.44 -70.01
N ARG A 365 35.60 11.38 -70.26
CA ARG A 365 36.48 12.55 -70.28
C ARG A 365 36.19 13.31 -71.58
N VAL A 366 35.48 14.42 -71.47
CA VAL A 366 35.34 15.39 -72.57
C VAL A 366 36.64 16.19 -72.64
N SER A 367 37.31 16.11 -73.79
CA SER A 367 38.39 17.01 -74.22
C SER A 367 37.84 18.34 -74.69
#